data_AF-A0A353FIW0-F1
#
_entry.id   AF-A0A353FIW0-F1
#
_cell.length_a   1.000
_cell.length_b   1.000
_cell.length_c   1.000
_cell.angle_alpha   90.00
_cell.angle_beta   90.00
_cell.angle_gamma   90.00
#
_symmetry.space_group_name_H-M   'P 1'
#
loop_
_entity.id
_entity.type
_entity.pdbx_description
1 polymer ?
#
loop_
_entity_poly.entity_id
_entity_poly.type
_entity_poly.pdbx_seq_one_letter_code
_entity_poly.pdbx_strand_id
1 'polypeptide(L)'
;MTPRRVLAVLVVHVALGWFIWSTYQRSVQEVKAKPPPLLRLTEIEEKEEASRPSLPVEEELNADAEILVIVEDAVELGEAGDWTGAIALLSEAKTRWEGSEAIVVNLSRALLHRAGIALETGHASEALLDAKQAKDLDSSLPSAHLLESRALIALGNRKKASSVLVSGLEEHPGSAGLLALAGDLAQAEGDNGRALRYYEKALLASPDSAAVEHRVTRTREEVRVLGALATHPATHFEISYNGADASLRLALPDLVRDLEDAWIAVDEAFGLRPSDLIQVLLLDRSRYAGGAPEWSSGLYDGRIRVAVSDYASERESLRASLRHEHAHAALHRVGARLPTWIQEGLAQIVEGRDIAAARLRLRESRPSLWLDPVALQADWTSWTEVSQVTMAYDTALSVCAWLAEDFGGNAHRRFVQALESRGFEGAFRSAFGISAAEALKRHQELISERR
;
A
#
# COMPACT_ATOMS: atom_id res chain seq x y z
N MET A 1 64.72 13.66 -52.89
CA MET A 1 64.18 12.28 -52.74
C MET A 1 63.81 11.74 -54.11
N THR A 2 63.80 10.42 -54.32
CA THR A 2 63.47 9.81 -55.64
C THR A 2 61.96 9.59 -55.82
N PRO A 3 61.40 9.74 -57.04
CA PRO A 3 59.95 9.77 -57.28
C PRO A 3 59.22 8.48 -56.88
N ARG A 4 59.91 7.32 -56.92
CA ARG A 4 59.35 6.04 -56.45
C ARG A 4 58.90 6.05 -54.97
N ARG A 5 59.49 6.89 -54.11
CA ARG A 5 59.05 7.01 -52.70
C ARG A 5 57.77 7.85 -52.55
N VAL A 6 57.57 8.85 -53.40
CA VAL A 6 56.35 9.69 -53.37
C VAL A 6 55.13 8.87 -53.80
N LEU A 7 55.27 8.08 -54.87
CA LEU A 7 54.18 7.23 -55.38
C LEU A 7 53.76 6.15 -54.35
N ALA A 8 54.73 5.54 -53.65
CA ALA A 8 54.44 4.55 -52.61
C ALA A 8 53.67 5.15 -51.42
N VAL A 9 54.03 6.36 -50.97
CA VAL A 9 53.31 7.06 -49.88
C VAL A 9 51.89 7.40 -50.31
N LEU A 10 51.68 7.90 -51.53
CA LEU A 10 50.35 8.19 -52.07
C LEU A 10 49.46 6.94 -52.16
N VAL A 11 49.98 5.82 -52.68
CA VAL A 11 49.22 4.56 -52.77
C VAL A 11 48.83 4.05 -51.37
N VAL A 12 49.70 4.17 -50.36
CA VAL A 12 49.37 3.81 -48.98
C VAL A 12 48.28 4.72 -48.40
N HIS A 13 48.32 6.02 -48.64
CA HIS A 13 47.27 6.94 -48.13
C HIS A 13 45.92 6.71 -48.82
N VAL A 14 45.89 6.46 -50.13
CA VAL A 14 44.65 6.12 -50.85
C VAL A 14 44.11 4.76 -50.42
N ALA A 15 44.96 3.75 -50.23
CA ALA A 15 44.53 2.44 -49.74
C ALA A 15 44.02 2.49 -48.29
N LEU A 16 44.68 3.26 -47.41
CA LEU A 16 44.22 3.46 -46.04
C LEU A 16 42.90 4.24 -45.99
N GLY A 17 42.77 5.30 -46.80
CA GLY A 17 41.53 6.05 -46.95
C GLY A 17 40.37 5.20 -47.48
N TRP A 18 40.62 4.33 -48.47
CA TRP A 18 39.59 3.41 -48.99
C TRP A 18 39.26 2.28 -48.01
N PHE A 19 40.23 1.80 -47.23
CA PHE A 19 39.98 0.83 -46.15
C PHE A 19 39.14 1.45 -45.03
N ILE A 20 39.49 2.65 -44.56
CA ILE A 20 38.70 3.40 -43.57
C ILE A 20 37.30 3.71 -44.12
N TRP A 21 37.19 4.16 -45.38
CA TRP A 21 35.89 4.43 -46.00
C TRP A 21 35.03 3.17 -46.18
N SER A 22 35.62 2.01 -46.45
CA SER A 22 34.88 0.75 -46.62
C SER A 22 34.55 0.02 -45.30
N THR A 23 35.39 0.13 -44.26
CA THR A 23 35.00 -0.30 -42.90
C THR A 23 33.94 0.64 -42.33
N TYR A 24 34.07 1.95 -42.55
CA TYR A 24 33.04 2.94 -42.24
C TYR A 24 31.74 2.63 -42.97
N GLN A 25 31.71 2.51 -44.30
CA GLN A 25 30.52 2.10 -45.07
C GLN A 25 29.86 0.81 -44.56
N ARG A 26 30.63 -0.11 -43.95
CA ARG A 26 30.12 -1.36 -43.39
C ARG A 26 29.50 -1.20 -42.00
N SER A 27 30.11 -0.42 -41.11
CA SER A 27 29.45 -0.05 -39.85
C SER A 27 28.25 0.87 -40.09
N VAL A 28 28.36 1.78 -41.06
CA VAL A 28 27.30 2.64 -41.63
C VAL A 28 26.10 1.83 -42.11
N GLN A 29 26.24 0.66 -42.74
CA GLN A 29 25.07 -0.21 -43.00
C GLN A 29 24.57 -0.97 -41.76
N GLU A 30 25.44 -1.25 -40.79
CA GLU A 30 25.02 -1.62 -39.43
C GLU A 30 24.51 -0.43 -38.61
N VAL A 31 24.16 0.70 -39.25
CA VAL A 31 23.35 1.79 -38.68
C VAL A 31 22.39 2.46 -39.71
N LYS A 32 21.08 2.13 -39.80
CA LYS A 32 20.05 3.04 -40.42
C LYS A 32 18.63 3.14 -39.83
N ALA A 33 17.89 2.05 -39.61
CA ALA A 33 16.45 2.05 -39.28
C ALA A 33 16.02 2.08 -37.78
N LYS A 34 16.89 2.42 -36.82
CA LYS A 34 16.56 2.47 -35.37
C LYS A 34 15.53 3.58 -35.07
N PRO A 35 14.56 3.34 -34.16
CA PRO A 35 13.91 4.43 -33.43
C PRO A 35 14.90 5.14 -32.47
N PRO A 36 14.61 6.38 -32.01
CA PRO A 36 15.38 7.00 -30.92
C PRO A 36 15.37 6.14 -29.65
N PRO A 37 16.35 6.29 -28.73
CA PRO A 37 16.26 5.66 -27.43
C PRO A 37 15.03 6.18 -26.67
N LEU A 38 14.29 5.26 -26.06
CA LEU A 38 13.22 5.56 -25.11
C LEU A 38 13.75 5.24 -23.71
N LEU A 39 13.48 6.10 -22.73
CA LEU A 39 13.66 5.76 -21.31
C LEU A 39 13.02 4.40 -21.03
N ARG A 40 13.76 3.53 -20.33
CA ARG A 40 13.25 2.22 -19.93
C ARG A 40 11.93 2.37 -19.21
N LEU A 41 11.05 1.40 -19.45
CA LEU A 41 9.86 1.22 -18.65
C LEU A 41 10.23 0.64 -17.27
N THR A 42 9.27 0.57 -16.35
CA THR A 42 9.50 -0.05 -15.04
C THR A 42 9.70 -1.57 -15.17
N GLU A 43 10.23 -2.25 -14.14
CA GLU A 43 10.50 -3.71 -14.15
C GLU A 43 9.28 -4.59 -14.52
N ILE A 44 8.07 -4.02 -14.48
CA ILE A 44 6.81 -4.66 -14.89
C ILE A 44 6.74 -4.92 -16.41
N GLU A 45 7.55 -4.22 -17.22
CA GLU A 45 7.36 -4.08 -18.67
C GLU A 45 8.60 -4.51 -19.52
N GLU A 46 9.68 -5.06 -18.93
CA GLU A 46 10.90 -5.51 -19.66
C GLU A 46 10.72 -6.81 -20.50
N LYS A 47 9.60 -6.97 -21.23
CA LYS A 47 9.28 -8.23 -21.94
C LYS A 47 8.82 -8.13 -23.39
N GLU A 48 9.26 -7.12 -24.16
CA GLU A 48 9.03 -7.14 -25.63
C GLU A 48 10.10 -6.44 -26.52
N GLU A 49 10.68 -7.24 -27.43
CA GLU A 49 11.34 -6.95 -28.73
C GLU A 49 12.62 -6.06 -28.83
N ALA A 50 13.38 -6.21 -29.95
CA ALA A 50 14.74 -5.66 -30.12
C ALA A 50 15.23 -5.51 -31.59
N SER A 51 16.30 -4.70 -31.79
CA SER A 51 17.05 -4.45 -33.06
C SER A 51 16.31 -3.61 -34.14
N ARG A 52 16.94 -2.75 -34.98
CA ARG A 52 18.35 -2.32 -35.25
C ARG A 52 18.29 -1.05 -36.18
N PRO A 53 19.38 -0.34 -36.57
CA PRO A 53 20.37 0.59 -35.93
C PRO A 53 20.40 2.01 -36.65
N SER A 54 21.23 3.10 -36.48
CA SER A 54 20.93 4.48 -37.10
C SER A 54 22.05 5.41 -37.71
N LEU A 55 21.94 5.85 -38.99
CA LEU A 55 23.00 6.40 -39.91
C LEU A 55 23.57 7.82 -39.59
N PRO A 56 24.88 8.12 -39.84
CA PRO A 56 25.50 9.44 -39.60
C PRO A 56 25.74 10.36 -40.83
N VAL A 57 25.77 11.68 -40.57
CA VAL A 57 26.48 12.76 -41.30
C VAL A 57 26.86 13.86 -40.28
N GLU A 58 28.00 14.53 -40.42
CA GLU A 58 28.38 15.72 -39.62
C GLU A 58 28.16 17.02 -40.41
N GLU A 59 27.39 17.97 -39.87
CA GLU A 59 27.57 19.44 -39.87
C GLU A 59 26.26 20.10 -39.38
N GLU A 60 26.37 21.09 -38.48
CA GLU A 60 25.27 21.79 -37.75
C GLU A 60 24.13 20.90 -37.19
N LEU A 61 24.02 20.81 -35.86
CA LEU A 61 22.93 20.08 -35.20
C LEU A 61 21.57 20.73 -35.53
N ASN A 62 20.86 20.17 -36.52
CA ASN A 62 19.43 20.38 -36.68
C ASN A 62 18.70 20.02 -35.37
N ALA A 63 17.55 20.63 -35.11
CA ALA A 63 16.84 20.54 -33.83
C ALA A 63 16.65 19.09 -33.35
N ASP A 64 16.35 18.15 -34.27
CA ASP A 64 16.19 16.72 -33.99
C ASP A 64 17.43 16.08 -33.31
N ALA A 65 18.63 16.58 -33.62
CA ALA A 65 19.89 16.10 -33.07
C ALA A 65 20.28 16.78 -31.76
N GLU A 66 19.93 18.06 -31.56
CA GLU A 66 20.01 18.69 -30.22
C GLU A 66 19.04 18.01 -29.24
N ILE A 67 17.84 17.66 -29.70
CA ILE A 67 16.82 16.90 -28.96
C ILE A 67 17.35 15.52 -28.57
N LEU A 68 18.01 14.80 -29.50
CA LEU A 68 18.53 13.45 -29.23
C LEU A 68 19.57 13.45 -28.11
N VAL A 69 20.56 14.34 -28.16
CA VAL A 69 21.61 14.43 -27.12
C VAL A 69 21.00 14.69 -25.75
N ILE A 70 20.03 15.61 -25.66
CA ILE A 70 19.36 15.95 -24.40
C ILE A 70 18.49 14.80 -23.86
N VAL A 71 17.89 14.00 -24.74
CA VAL A 71 17.19 12.77 -24.33
C VAL A 71 18.19 11.71 -23.83
N GLU A 72 19.35 11.58 -24.47
CA GLU A 72 20.42 10.66 -24.05
C GLU A 72 21.03 11.09 -22.69
N ASP A 73 21.38 12.36 -22.50
CA ASP A 73 21.83 12.93 -21.23
C ASP A 73 20.80 12.70 -20.09
N ALA A 74 19.49 12.89 -20.38
CA ALA A 74 18.43 12.67 -19.41
C ALA A 74 18.19 11.18 -19.10
N VAL A 75 18.45 10.28 -20.05
CA VAL A 75 18.46 8.83 -19.81
C VAL A 75 19.63 8.45 -18.89
N GLU A 76 20.84 8.97 -19.11
CA GLU A 76 22.00 8.69 -18.26
C GLU A 76 21.79 9.21 -16.82
N LEU A 77 21.22 10.42 -16.65
CA LEU A 77 20.83 10.93 -15.34
C LEU A 77 19.79 10.04 -14.64
N GLY A 78 18.79 9.55 -15.38
CA GLY A 78 17.75 8.65 -14.87
C GLY A 78 18.30 7.28 -14.46
N GLU A 79 19.10 6.62 -15.32
CA GLU A 79 19.73 5.32 -14.99
C GLU A 79 20.77 5.45 -13.86
N ALA A 80 21.36 6.64 -13.64
CA ALA A 80 22.18 6.96 -12.46
C ALA A 80 21.36 7.27 -11.19
N GLY A 81 20.03 7.35 -11.30
CA GLY A 81 19.09 7.62 -10.19
C GLY A 81 18.76 9.10 -9.94
N ASP A 82 19.39 10.04 -10.66
CA ASP A 82 19.03 11.48 -10.59
C ASP A 82 17.86 11.81 -11.53
N TRP A 83 16.70 11.26 -11.19
CA TRP A 83 15.43 11.58 -11.84
C TRP A 83 15.08 13.06 -11.74
N THR A 84 15.58 13.79 -10.73
CA THR A 84 15.31 15.22 -10.60
C THR A 84 16.12 16.05 -11.59
N GLY A 85 17.40 15.71 -11.80
CA GLY A 85 18.22 16.24 -12.90
C GLY A 85 17.62 15.94 -14.27
N ALA A 86 17.23 14.68 -14.51
CA ALA A 86 16.58 14.26 -15.76
C ALA A 86 15.28 15.05 -16.04
N ILE A 87 14.40 15.18 -15.04
CA ILE A 87 13.15 15.95 -15.14
C ILE A 87 13.44 17.44 -15.38
N ALA A 88 14.45 18.02 -14.73
CA ALA A 88 14.82 19.43 -14.92
C ALA A 88 15.32 19.69 -16.34
N LEU A 89 16.25 18.87 -16.83
CA LEU A 89 16.81 18.96 -18.18
C LEU A 89 15.73 18.83 -19.26
N LEU A 90 14.86 17.81 -19.15
CA LEU A 90 13.75 17.60 -20.09
C LEU A 90 12.67 18.69 -19.98
N SER A 91 12.47 19.29 -18.80
CA SER A 91 11.55 20.43 -18.61
C SER A 91 12.07 21.70 -19.27
N GLU A 92 13.37 21.99 -19.15
CA GLU A 92 14.01 23.11 -19.87
C GLU A 92 13.92 22.89 -21.39
N ALA A 93 14.29 21.69 -21.85
CA ALA A 93 14.19 21.29 -23.25
C ALA A 93 12.77 21.47 -23.81
N LYS A 94 11.73 21.11 -23.05
CA LYS A 94 10.34 21.29 -23.46
C LYS A 94 9.95 22.76 -23.73
N THR A 95 10.65 23.74 -23.13
CA THR A 95 10.44 25.17 -23.43
C THR A 95 11.19 25.65 -24.67
N ARG A 96 12.28 24.98 -25.06
CA ARG A 96 13.06 25.28 -26.27
C ARG A 96 12.51 24.61 -27.53
N TRP A 97 11.95 23.41 -27.40
CA TRP A 97 11.35 22.64 -28.51
C TRP A 97 9.89 22.28 -28.20
N GLU A 98 9.02 23.29 -28.15
CA GLU A 98 7.58 23.09 -27.97
C GLU A 98 7.02 22.14 -29.05
N GLY A 99 6.30 21.10 -28.63
CA GLY A 99 5.75 20.08 -29.52
C GLY A 99 6.66 18.87 -29.81
N SER A 100 7.88 18.82 -29.26
CA SER A 100 8.75 17.64 -29.37
C SER A 100 8.18 16.44 -28.58
N GLU A 101 7.60 15.48 -29.30
CA GLU A 101 7.07 14.22 -28.75
C GLU A 101 8.14 13.44 -27.96
N ALA A 102 9.37 13.37 -28.47
CA ALA A 102 10.47 12.68 -27.81
C ALA A 102 10.82 13.28 -26.44
N ILE A 103 10.74 14.61 -26.28
CA ILE A 103 10.94 15.26 -24.98
C ILE A 103 9.73 15.03 -24.06
N VAL A 104 8.50 15.16 -24.59
CA VAL A 104 7.26 14.98 -23.81
C VAL A 104 7.14 13.57 -23.24
N VAL A 105 7.37 12.53 -24.05
CA VAL A 105 7.30 11.12 -23.64
C VAL A 105 8.38 10.78 -22.62
N ASN A 106 9.63 11.24 -22.82
CA ASN A 106 10.69 10.98 -21.85
C ASN A 106 10.51 11.78 -20.56
N LEU A 107 10.00 13.02 -20.61
CA LEU A 107 9.66 13.80 -19.41
C LEU A 107 8.57 13.11 -18.59
N SER A 108 7.52 12.59 -19.26
CA SER A 108 6.48 11.78 -18.62
C SER A 108 7.07 10.55 -17.94
N ARG A 109 7.91 9.76 -18.63
CA ARG A 109 8.58 8.58 -18.06
C ARG A 109 9.47 8.91 -16.85
N ALA A 110 10.25 10.00 -16.91
CA ALA A 110 11.11 10.42 -15.81
C ALA A 110 10.29 10.82 -14.56
N LEU A 111 9.18 11.54 -14.76
CA LEU A 111 8.21 11.85 -13.69
C LEU A 111 7.60 10.57 -13.10
N LEU A 112 7.26 9.57 -13.91
CA LEU A 112 6.68 8.30 -13.43
C LEU A 112 7.68 7.47 -12.61
N HIS A 113 8.95 7.42 -13.01
CA HIS A 113 10.00 6.77 -12.21
C HIS A 113 10.18 7.48 -10.86
N ARG A 114 10.26 8.82 -10.84
CA ARG A 114 10.34 9.57 -9.57
C ARG A 114 9.09 9.38 -8.72
N ALA A 115 7.89 9.33 -9.31
CA ALA A 115 6.64 9.05 -8.60
C ALA A 115 6.62 7.64 -7.97
N GLY A 116 7.20 6.64 -8.63
CA GLY A 116 7.38 5.29 -8.05
C GLY A 116 8.23 5.31 -6.79
N ILE A 117 9.43 5.89 -6.89
CA ILE A 117 10.38 6.03 -5.77
C ILE A 117 9.79 6.88 -4.64
N ALA A 118 9.04 7.94 -4.98
CA ALA A 118 8.34 8.77 -4.00
C ALA A 118 7.25 7.99 -3.24
N LEU A 119 6.53 7.05 -3.87
CA LEU A 119 5.60 6.18 -3.15
C LEU A 119 6.31 5.21 -2.21
N GLU A 120 7.41 4.61 -2.65
CA GLU A 120 8.17 3.62 -1.87
C GLU A 120 8.89 4.25 -0.68
N THR A 121 9.28 5.51 -0.80
CA THR A 121 9.84 6.32 0.31
C THR A 121 8.79 7.07 1.13
N GLY A 122 7.49 6.92 0.83
CA GLY A 122 6.39 7.50 1.60
C GLY A 122 5.97 8.93 1.23
N HIS A 123 6.65 9.58 0.28
CA HIS A 123 6.40 10.92 -0.24
C HIS A 123 5.19 10.97 -1.21
N ALA A 124 4.04 10.40 -0.80
CA ALA A 124 2.86 10.23 -1.65
C ALA A 124 2.26 11.53 -2.21
N SER A 125 2.50 12.68 -1.58
CA SER A 125 2.12 14.00 -2.11
C SER A 125 2.90 14.38 -3.36
N GLU A 126 4.19 14.05 -3.41
CA GLU A 126 5.08 14.35 -4.54
C GLU A 126 4.78 13.38 -5.69
N ALA A 127 4.60 12.09 -5.39
CA ALA A 127 4.13 11.10 -6.34
C ALA A 127 2.80 11.48 -7.02
N LEU A 128 1.87 12.10 -6.28
CA LEU A 128 0.60 12.56 -6.84
C LEU A 128 0.77 13.75 -7.81
N LEU A 129 1.76 14.61 -7.59
CA LEU A 129 2.05 15.72 -8.50
C LEU A 129 2.74 15.20 -9.77
N ASP A 130 3.78 14.39 -9.61
CA ASP A 130 4.55 13.83 -10.71
C ASP A 130 3.71 12.93 -11.62
N ALA A 131 2.91 12.00 -11.06
CA ALA A 131 2.06 11.11 -11.86
C ALA A 131 0.95 11.87 -12.62
N LYS A 132 0.49 13.01 -12.10
CA LYS A 132 -0.43 13.90 -12.80
C LYS A 132 0.23 14.67 -13.92
N GLN A 133 1.38 15.27 -13.66
CA GLN A 133 2.14 15.98 -14.69
C GLN A 133 2.55 15.02 -15.82
N ALA A 134 2.90 13.78 -15.50
CA ALA A 134 3.14 12.72 -16.49
C ALA A 134 1.89 12.41 -17.33
N LYS A 135 0.71 12.28 -16.71
CA LYS A 135 -0.58 12.05 -17.39
C LYS A 135 -1.05 13.23 -18.25
N ASP A 136 -0.78 14.46 -17.82
CA ASP A 136 -1.06 15.69 -18.57
C ASP A 136 -0.10 15.87 -19.76
N LEU A 137 1.06 15.20 -19.75
CA LEU A 137 2.03 15.13 -20.85
C LEU A 137 1.73 13.97 -21.82
N ASP A 138 1.42 12.79 -21.27
CA ASP A 138 1.18 11.55 -22.02
C ASP A 138 0.18 10.66 -21.25
N SER A 139 -1.09 10.69 -21.65
CA SER A 139 -2.15 9.84 -21.10
C SER A 139 -2.16 8.43 -21.69
N SER A 140 -1.28 8.12 -22.66
CA SER A 140 -1.20 6.78 -23.27
C SER A 140 -0.50 5.76 -22.36
N LEU A 141 0.15 6.22 -21.28
CA LEU A 141 0.86 5.37 -20.32
C LEU A 141 -0.09 4.91 -19.19
N PRO A 142 -0.42 3.60 -19.08
CA PRO A 142 -1.28 3.10 -17.99
C PRO A 142 -0.67 3.31 -16.60
N SER A 143 0.67 3.38 -16.53
CA SER A 143 1.46 3.66 -15.34
C SER A 143 1.18 5.04 -14.73
N ALA A 144 0.74 6.03 -15.52
CA ALA A 144 0.38 7.36 -15.01
C ALA A 144 -0.92 7.32 -14.18
N HIS A 145 -1.98 6.69 -14.73
CA HIS A 145 -3.21 6.41 -13.98
C HIS A 145 -2.95 5.51 -12.76
N LEU A 146 -2.03 4.55 -12.86
CA LEU A 146 -1.68 3.61 -11.78
C LEU A 146 -1.00 4.32 -10.61
N LEU A 147 -0.01 5.17 -10.89
CA LEU A 147 0.74 5.90 -9.87
C LEU A 147 -0.10 7.04 -9.27
N GLU A 148 -0.93 7.74 -10.06
CA GLU A 148 -1.93 8.68 -9.54
C GLU A 148 -2.88 7.96 -8.55
N SER A 149 -3.38 6.77 -8.93
CA SER A 149 -4.27 5.97 -8.08
C SER A 149 -3.59 5.48 -6.80
N ARG A 150 -2.35 4.96 -6.89
CA ARG A 150 -1.56 4.53 -5.71
C ARG A 150 -1.29 5.71 -4.75
N ALA A 151 -0.94 6.88 -5.29
CA ALA A 151 -0.71 8.08 -4.49
C ALA A 151 -1.98 8.56 -3.79
N LEU A 152 -3.12 8.57 -4.48
CA LEU A 152 -4.42 8.88 -3.89
C LEU A 152 -4.82 7.87 -2.79
N ILE A 153 -4.50 6.58 -2.93
CA ILE A 153 -4.74 5.57 -1.88
C ILE A 153 -3.85 5.82 -0.65
N ALA A 154 -2.55 6.08 -0.85
CA ALA A 154 -1.62 6.36 0.25
C ALA A 154 -2.00 7.64 1.03
N LEU A 155 -2.53 8.64 0.34
CA LEU A 155 -3.13 9.86 0.92
C LEU A 155 -4.55 9.66 1.48
N GLY A 156 -5.04 8.41 1.57
CA GLY A 156 -6.35 8.05 2.11
C GLY A 156 -7.55 8.39 1.21
N ASN A 157 -7.34 8.98 0.04
CA ASN A 157 -8.37 9.50 -0.86
C ASN A 157 -8.95 8.42 -1.79
N ARG A 158 -9.38 7.29 -1.21
CA ARG A 158 -9.88 6.10 -1.93
C ARG A 158 -10.97 6.42 -2.97
N LYS A 159 -11.85 7.39 -2.70
CA LYS A 159 -12.90 7.81 -3.65
C LYS A 159 -12.35 8.45 -4.92
N LYS A 160 -11.31 9.29 -4.82
CA LYS A 160 -10.63 9.84 -6.02
C LYS A 160 -9.80 8.78 -6.73
N ALA A 161 -9.10 7.92 -5.98
CA ALA A 161 -8.36 6.81 -6.56
C ALA A 161 -9.27 5.90 -7.41
N SER A 162 -10.44 5.53 -6.89
CA SER A 162 -11.46 4.77 -7.63
C SER A 162 -11.86 5.46 -8.94
N SER A 163 -12.11 6.78 -8.91
CA SER A 163 -12.46 7.54 -10.12
C SER A 163 -11.35 7.61 -11.16
N VAL A 164 -10.09 7.74 -10.75
CA VAL A 164 -8.92 7.72 -11.64
C VAL A 164 -8.73 6.33 -12.23
N LEU A 165 -8.84 5.29 -11.39
CA LEU A 165 -8.66 3.91 -11.76
C LEU A 165 -9.74 3.39 -12.72
N VAL A 166 -10.97 3.93 -12.65
CA VAL A 166 -12.02 3.69 -13.64
C VAL A 166 -11.66 4.32 -14.98
N SER A 167 -11.29 5.61 -15.05
CA SER A 167 -10.88 6.26 -16.32
C SER A 167 -9.65 5.57 -16.93
N GLY A 168 -8.66 5.22 -16.11
CA GLY A 168 -7.51 4.43 -16.56
C GLY A 168 -7.88 3.05 -17.12
N LEU A 169 -8.94 2.40 -16.62
CA LEU A 169 -9.45 1.13 -17.15
C LEU A 169 -10.41 1.28 -18.34
N GLU A 170 -10.98 2.46 -18.56
CA GLU A 170 -11.72 2.81 -19.78
C GLU A 170 -10.76 3.09 -20.95
N GLU A 171 -9.64 3.76 -20.67
CA GLU A 171 -8.55 4.03 -21.62
C GLU A 171 -7.68 2.78 -21.87
N HIS A 172 -7.30 2.06 -20.80
CA HIS A 172 -6.33 0.95 -20.81
C HIS A 172 -6.91 -0.35 -20.24
N PRO A 173 -8.00 -0.92 -20.84
CA PRO A 173 -8.75 -2.04 -20.27
C PRO A 173 -7.96 -3.35 -20.15
N GLY A 174 -6.80 -3.46 -20.82
CA GLY A 174 -5.87 -4.59 -20.72
C GLY A 174 -4.73 -4.41 -19.71
N SER A 175 -4.62 -3.27 -19.01
CA SER A 175 -3.49 -3.04 -18.09
C SER A 175 -3.56 -3.93 -16.86
N ALA A 176 -2.68 -4.93 -16.79
CA ALA A 176 -2.60 -5.86 -15.65
C ALA A 176 -2.39 -5.13 -14.31
N GLY A 177 -1.62 -4.02 -14.30
CA GLY A 177 -1.39 -3.20 -13.11
C GLY A 177 -2.65 -2.48 -12.61
N LEU A 178 -3.41 -1.84 -13.51
CA LEU A 178 -4.68 -1.18 -13.17
C LEU A 178 -5.74 -2.20 -12.75
N LEU A 179 -5.81 -3.34 -13.43
CA LEU A 179 -6.71 -4.44 -13.08
C LEU A 179 -6.36 -5.03 -11.70
N ALA A 180 -5.08 -5.23 -11.38
CA ALA A 180 -4.64 -5.70 -10.07
C ALA A 180 -5.01 -4.69 -8.95
N LEU A 181 -4.76 -3.40 -9.16
CA LEU A 181 -5.12 -2.36 -8.17
C LEU A 181 -6.64 -2.23 -7.98
N ALA A 182 -7.43 -2.44 -9.03
CA ALA A 182 -8.89 -2.46 -8.94
C ALA A 182 -9.40 -3.70 -8.16
N GLY A 183 -8.66 -4.81 -8.24
CA GLY A 183 -8.85 -5.97 -7.38
C GLY A 183 -8.51 -5.67 -5.92
N ASP A 184 -7.34 -5.09 -5.65
CA ASP A 184 -6.90 -4.71 -4.30
C ASP A 184 -7.90 -3.75 -3.63
N LEU A 185 -8.39 -2.76 -4.37
CA LEU A 185 -9.38 -1.78 -3.88
C LEU A 185 -10.75 -2.44 -3.63
N ALA A 186 -11.20 -3.35 -4.50
CA ALA A 186 -12.44 -4.10 -4.29
C ALA A 186 -12.36 -5.03 -3.08
N GLN A 187 -11.19 -5.63 -2.82
CA GLN A 187 -10.92 -6.45 -1.65
C GLN A 187 -10.90 -5.59 -0.37
N ALA A 188 -10.32 -4.40 -0.42
CA ALA A 188 -10.35 -3.42 0.69
C ALA A 188 -11.74 -2.78 0.94
N GLU A 189 -12.71 -3.01 0.03
CA GLU A 189 -14.14 -2.74 0.20
C GLU A 189 -14.95 -3.99 0.62
N GLY A 190 -14.29 -5.14 0.81
CA GLY A 190 -14.91 -6.42 1.19
C GLY A 190 -15.61 -7.18 0.06
N ASP A 191 -15.62 -6.66 -1.17
CA ASP A 191 -16.22 -7.28 -2.36
C ASP A 191 -15.22 -8.26 -3.01
N ASN A 192 -14.92 -9.35 -2.30
CA ASN A 192 -14.02 -10.41 -2.76
C ASN A 192 -14.47 -11.02 -4.10
N GLY A 193 -15.77 -11.01 -4.39
CA GLY A 193 -16.31 -11.47 -5.67
C GLY A 193 -15.94 -10.56 -6.85
N ARG A 194 -15.92 -9.24 -6.65
CA ARG A 194 -15.41 -8.27 -7.64
C ARG A 194 -13.88 -8.24 -7.69
N ALA A 195 -13.22 -8.38 -6.54
CA ALA A 195 -11.76 -8.49 -6.47
C ALA A 195 -11.25 -9.66 -7.33
N LEU A 196 -11.83 -10.86 -7.16
CA LEU A 196 -11.51 -12.03 -7.98
C LEU A 196 -11.67 -11.76 -9.48
N ARG A 197 -12.80 -11.16 -9.91
CA ARG A 197 -13.04 -10.83 -11.33
C ARG A 197 -12.01 -9.84 -11.90
N TYR A 198 -11.44 -8.96 -11.08
CA TYR A 198 -10.36 -8.06 -11.49
C TYR A 198 -9.01 -8.76 -11.54
N TYR A 199 -8.66 -9.56 -10.52
CA TYR A 199 -7.43 -10.35 -10.52
C TYR A 199 -7.39 -11.40 -11.65
N GLU A 200 -8.51 -12.04 -11.98
CA GLU A 200 -8.59 -13.01 -13.09
C GLU A 200 -8.36 -12.31 -14.44
N LYS A 201 -8.85 -11.08 -14.64
CA LYS A 201 -8.51 -10.26 -15.80
C LYS A 201 -7.04 -9.84 -15.82
N ALA A 202 -6.49 -9.45 -14.66
CA ALA A 202 -5.07 -9.11 -14.54
C ALA A 202 -4.16 -10.30 -14.89
N LEU A 203 -4.55 -11.52 -14.51
CA LEU A 203 -3.82 -12.75 -14.85
C LEU A 203 -3.94 -13.09 -16.34
N LEU A 204 -5.09 -12.85 -16.97
CA LEU A 204 -5.22 -12.98 -18.43
C LEU A 204 -4.38 -11.95 -19.20
N ALA A 205 -4.16 -10.77 -18.62
CA ALA A 205 -3.29 -9.73 -19.17
C ALA A 205 -1.79 -9.94 -18.88
N SER A 206 -1.43 -10.67 -17.82
CA SER A 206 -0.04 -11.01 -17.48
C SER A 206 0.03 -12.45 -16.93
N PRO A 207 0.00 -13.48 -17.80
CA PRO A 207 -0.11 -14.88 -17.38
C PRO A 207 1.08 -15.39 -16.55
N ASP A 208 2.27 -14.84 -16.76
CA ASP A 208 3.49 -15.22 -16.03
C ASP A 208 3.60 -14.55 -14.64
N SER A 209 2.63 -13.69 -14.26
CA SER A 209 2.71 -12.91 -13.02
C SER A 209 2.31 -13.72 -11.79
N ALA A 210 3.28 -14.42 -11.19
CA ALA A 210 3.11 -15.19 -9.96
C ALA A 210 2.47 -14.38 -8.81
N ALA A 211 2.70 -13.07 -8.74
CA ALA A 211 2.08 -12.18 -7.75
C ALA A 211 0.57 -11.99 -7.99
N VAL A 212 0.12 -12.02 -9.25
CA VAL A 212 -1.31 -11.97 -9.61
C VAL A 212 -1.92 -13.37 -9.54
N GLU A 213 -1.21 -14.43 -9.92
CA GLU A 213 -1.65 -15.82 -9.73
C GLU A 213 -1.90 -16.14 -8.24
N HIS A 214 -1.02 -15.68 -7.35
CA HIS A 214 -1.21 -15.81 -5.90
C HIS A 214 -2.45 -15.06 -5.40
N ARG A 215 -2.68 -13.81 -5.85
CA ARG A 215 -3.92 -13.05 -5.57
C ARG A 215 -5.16 -13.84 -6.03
N VAL A 216 -5.19 -14.26 -7.30
CA VAL A 216 -6.29 -15.07 -7.87
C VAL A 216 -6.54 -16.32 -7.05
N THR A 217 -5.49 -17.07 -6.70
CA THR A 217 -5.60 -18.34 -5.97
C THR A 217 -6.15 -18.13 -4.56
N ARG A 218 -5.61 -17.17 -3.81
CA ARG A 218 -6.10 -16.81 -2.46
C ARG A 218 -7.55 -16.36 -2.51
N THR A 219 -7.88 -15.36 -3.33
CA THR A 219 -9.22 -14.78 -3.37
C THR A 219 -10.25 -15.77 -3.94
N ARG A 220 -9.87 -16.69 -4.84
CA ARG A 220 -10.78 -17.73 -5.34
C ARG A 220 -11.16 -18.73 -4.27
N GLU A 221 -10.20 -19.24 -3.49
CA GLU A 221 -10.54 -20.15 -2.38
C GLU A 221 -11.30 -19.41 -1.28
N GLU A 222 -10.98 -18.13 -1.00
CA GLU A 222 -11.74 -17.32 -0.05
C GLU A 222 -13.20 -17.09 -0.50
N VAL A 223 -13.44 -16.73 -1.77
CA VAL A 223 -14.80 -16.62 -2.35
C VAL A 223 -15.55 -17.95 -2.28
N ARG A 224 -14.87 -19.07 -2.57
CA ARG A 224 -15.43 -20.43 -2.50
C ARG A 224 -15.81 -20.81 -1.07
N VAL A 225 -14.93 -20.58 -0.10
CA VAL A 225 -15.16 -20.85 1.33
C VAL A 225 -16.36 -20.04 1.82
N LEU A 226 -16.34 -18.72 1.60
CA LEU A 226 -17.42 -17.81 2.02
C LEU A 226 -18.76 -18.17 1.39
N GLY A 227 -18.77 -18.50 0.09
CA GLY A 227 -19.96 -18.91 -0.66
C GLY A 227 -20.54 -20.28 -0.28
N ALA A 228 -19.84 -21.06 0.55
CA ALA A 228 -20.30 -22.35 1.07
C ALA A 228 -20.83 -22.27 2.52
N LEU A 229 -20.79 -21.09 3.15
CA LEU A 229 -21.26 -20.89 4.52
C LEU A 229 -22.78 -20.67 4.58
N ALA A 230 -23.37 -21.08 5.69
CA ALA A 230 -24.72 -20.67 6.06
C ALA A 230 -24.66 -19.31 6.78
N THR A 231 -25.67 -18.47 6.59
CA THR A 231 -25.83 -17.22 7.32
C THR A 231 -26.87 -17.35 8.43
N HIS A 232 -26.69 -16.59 9.52
CA HIS A 232 -27.68 -16.41 10.58
C HIS A 232 -27.72 -14.92 10.97
N PRO A 233 -28.85 -14.22 10.83
CA PRO A 233 -28.97 -12.83 11.24
C PRO A 233 -29.03 -12.67 12.76
N ALA A 234 -28.56 -11.53 13.26
CA ALA A 234 -28.76 -11.02 14.62
C ALA A 234 -29.29 -9.57 14.55
N THR A 235 -29.27 -8.82 15.65
CA THR A 235 -29.76 -7.43 15.67
C THR A 235 -28.78 -6.48 14.99
N HIS A 236 -27.49 -6.63 15.33
CA HIS A 236 -26.39 -5.79 14.81
C HIS A 236 -25.38 -6.56 13.96
N PHE A 237 -25.57 -7.87 13.76
CA PHE A 237 -24.60 -8.76 13.12
C PHE A 237 -25.22 -9.68 12.06
N GLU A 238 -24.40 -10.10 11.09
CA GLU A 238 -24.70 -11.20 10.16
C GLU A 238 -23.63 -12.28 10.32
N ILE A 239 -24.01 -13.44 10.87
CA ILE A 239 -23.08 -14.51 11.24
C ILE A 239 -22.98 -15.53 10.09
N SER A 240 -21.81 -15.62 9.46
CA SER A 240 -21.47 -16.62 8.45
C SER A 240 -20.69 -17.77 9.08
N TYR A 241 -21.17 -19.01 8.92
CA TYR A 241 -20.62 -20.19 9.60
C TYR A 241 -20.80 -21.48 8.80
N ASN A 242 -20.10 -22.55 9.19
CA ASN A 242 -20.25 -23.87 8.56
C ASN A 242 -21.61 -24.49 8.92
N GLY A 243 -22.59 -24.42 8.00
CA GLY A 243 -23.95 -24.94 8.20
C GLY A 243 -24.06 -26.45 8.47
N ALA A 244 -23.02 -27.24 8.15
CA ALA A 244 -22.98 -28.66 8.47
C ALA A 244 -22.68 -28.92 9.96
N ASP A 245 -21.97 -28.01 10.63
CA ASP A 245 -21.59 -28.16 12.03
C ASP A 245 -22.83 -28.21 12.94
N ALA A 246 -23.00 -29.31 13.68
CA ALA A 246 -24.11 -29.48 14.61
C ALA A 246 -23.87 -28.80 15.96
N SER A 247 -22.64 -28.79 16.46
CA SER A 247 -22.26 -28.17 17.73
C SER A 247 -22.39 -26.67 17.64
N LEU A 248 -21.86 -26.06 16.57
CA LEU A 248 -21.94 -24.63 16.34
C LEU A 248 -23.38 -24.16 16.13
N ARG A 249 -24.22 -24.94 15.43
CA ARG A 249 -25.66 -24.64 15.30
C ARG A 249 -26.42 -24.67 16.62
N LEU A 250 -26.07 -25.58 17.54
CA LEU A 250 -26.63 -25.60 18.89
C LEU A 250 -26.15 -24.41 19.74
N ALA A 251 -24.93 -23.93 19.49
CA ALA A 251 -24.33 -22.78 20.16
C ALA A 251 -24.81 -21.40 19.66
N LEU A 252 -25.37 -21.30 18.44
CA LEU A 252 -25.78 -20.02 17.82
C LEU A 252 -26.59 -19.08 18.76
N PRO A 253 -27.57 -19.52 19.56
CA PRO A 253 -28.32 -18.63 20.46
C PRO A 253 -27.47 -18.02 21.57
N ASP A 254 -26.44 -18.72 22.02
CA ASP A 254 -25.47 -18.21 23.01
C ASP A 254 -24.42 -17.31 22.36
N LEU A 255 -23.96 -17.64 21.14
CA LEU A 255 -23.06 -16.78 20.37
C LEU A 255 -23.72 -15.45 20.01
N VAL A 256 -25.00 -15.47 19.61
CA VAL A 256 -25.75 -14.23 19.37
C VAL A 256 -25.80 -13.39 20.64
N ARG A 257 -26.06 -13.98 21.82
CA ARG A 257 -26.00 -13.22 23.08
C ARG A 257 -24.60 -12.65 23.34
N ASP A 258 -23.56 -13.44 23.15
CA ASP A 258 -22.18 -13.03 23.41
C ASP A 258 -21.67 -11.95 22.43
N LEU A 259 -22.23 -11.88 21.22
CA LEU A 259 -22.02 -10.80 20.25
C LEU A 259 -22.78 -9.52 20.63
N GLU A 260 -24.04 -9.62 21.05
CA GLU A 260 -24.83 -8.46 21.49
C GLU A 260 -24.30 -7.91 22.84
N ASP A 261 -23.81 -8.76 23.74
CA ASP A 261 -23.02 -8.38 24.93
C ASP A 261 -21.78 -7.56 24.53
N ALA A 262 -21.07 -7.96 23.46
CA ALA A 262 -19.91 -7.24 22.97
C ALA A 262 -20.27 -5.88 22.34
N TRP A 263 -21.41 -5.80 21.65
CA TRP A 263 -21.98 -4.54 21.14
C TRP A 263 -22.30 -3.57 22.27
N ILE A 264 -22.96 -4.05 23.33
CA ILE A 264 -23.29 -3.26 24.51
C ILE A 264 -22.00 -2.74 25.17
N ALA A 265 -20.97 -3.58 25.33
CA ALA A 265 -19.71 -3.16 25.94
C ALA A 265 -18.99 -2.02 25.18
N VAL A 266 -19.09 -1.98 23.85
CA VAL A 266 -18.51 -0.91 23.02
C VAL A 266 -19.34 0.38 23.08
N ASP A 267 -20.68 0.28 23.13
CA ASP A 267 -21.54 1.45 23.37
C ASP A 267 -21.31 2.04 24.78
N GLU A 268 -21.20 1.19 25.81
CA GLU A 268 -20.93 1.60 27.18
C GLU A 268 -19.55 2.28 27.32
N ALA A 269 -18.51 1.75 26.66
CA ALA A 269 -17.17 2.32 26.69
C ALA A 269 -17.01 3.61 25.86
N PHE A 270 -17.51 3.62 24.62
CA PHE A 270 -17.20 4.67 23.63
C PHE A 270 -18.41 5.45 23.11
N GLY A 271 -19.64 4.98 23.36
CA GLY A 271 -20.86 5.56 22.77
C GLY A 271 -20.95 5.34 21.26
N LEU A 272 -20.31 4.29 20.75
CA LEU A 272 -20.35 3.93 19.33
C LEU A 272 -21.48 2.96 19.05
N ARG A 273 -22.28 3.28 18.05
CA ARG A 273 -23.43 2.49 17.60
C ARG A 273 -23.42 2.36 16.08
N PRO A 274 -22.67 1.38 15.53
CA PRO A 274 -22.76 1.02 14.11
C PRO A 274 -24.21 0.84 13.67
N SER A 275 -24.60 1.49 12.58
CA SER A 275 -25.95 1.44 12.01
C SER A 275 -26.08 0.43 10.86
N ASP A 276 -24.96 -0.09 10.38
CA ASP A 276 -24.84 -1.18 9.43
C ASP A 276 -24.61 -2.53 10.13
N LEU A 277 -25.06 -3.63 9.51
CA LEU A 277 -24.87 -4.97 10.04
C LEU A 277 -23.40 -5.40 9.93
N ILE A 278 -22.82 -5.82 11.04
CA ILE A 278 -21.42 -6.25 11.11
C ILE A 278 -21.33 -7.74 10.74
N GLN A 279 -20.61 -8.06 9.67
CA GLN A 279 -20.38 -9.45 9.30
C GLN A 279 -19.42 -10.12 10.28
N VAL A 280 -19.84 -11.28 10.80
CA VAL A 280 -19.04 -12.16 11.66
C VAL A 280 -18.78 -13.46 10.91
N LEU A 281 -17.53 -13.88 10.84
CA LEU A 281 -17.09 -15.04 10.07
C LEU A 281 -16.49 -16.10 11.01
N LEU A 282 -17.21 -17.21 11.19
CA LEU A 282 -16.79 -18.32 12.05
C LEU A 282 -16.06 -19.39 11.23
N LEU A 283 -14.78 -19.61 11.55
CA LEU A 283 -13.88 -20.52 10.84
C LEU A 283 -13.44 -21.67 11.75
N ASP A 284 -13.57 -22.90 11.25
CA ASP A 284 -13.05 -24.11 11.88
C ASP A 284 -11.53 -24.02 11.98
N ARG A 285 -11.00 -23.82 13.20
CA ARG A 285 -9.55 -23.60 13.39
C ARG A 285 -8.71 -24.76 12.86
N SER A 286 -9.24 -25.99 12.88
CA SER A 286 -8.52 -27.18 12.41
C SER A 286 -8.36 -27.26 10.89
N ARG A 287 -9.27 -26.65 10.11
CA ARG A 287 -9.23 -26.67 8.63
C ARG A 287 -8.32 -25.60 8.05
N TYR A 288 -8.26 -24.43 8.67
CA TYR A 288 -7.60 -23.26 8.10
C TYR A 288 -6.21 -22.96 8.68
N ALA A 289 -5.77 -23.71 9.70
CA ALA A 289 -4.42 -23.62 10.28
C ALA A 289 -3.26 -23.88 9.30
N GLY A 290 -3.54 -24.40 8.10
CA GLY A 290 -2.53 -24.81 7.12
C GLY A 290 -1.83 -23.70 6.32
N GLY A 291 -2.15 -22.41 6.49
CA GLY A 291 -1.51 -21.38 5.66
C GLY A 291 -1.85 -19.89 5.88
N ALA A 292 -2.46 -19.49 7.00
CA ALA A 292 -2.79 -18.09 7.26
C ALA A 292 -2.43 -17.70 8.71
N PRO A 293 -1.48 -16.78 8.98
CA PRO A 293 -0.95 -16.54 10.34
C PRO A 293 -1.90 -15.82 11.31
N GLU A 294 -2.86 -15.04 10.80
CA GLU A 294 -3.28 -13.77 11.44
C GLU A 294 -4.64 -13.83 12.16
N TRP A 295 -5.57 -14.66 11.68
CA TRP A 295 -6.96 -14.79 12.15
C TRP A 295 -7.12 -15.76 13.35
N SER A 296 -6.01 -16.30 13.88
CA SER A 296 -6.05 -17.41 14.85
C SER A 296 -6.56 -17.03 16.25
N SER A 297 -6.51 -15.73 16.58
CA SER A 297 -6.97 -15.10 17.83
C SER A 297 -8.26 -14.27 17.70
N GLY A 298 -8.67 -13.99 16.46
CA GLY A 298 -9.50 -12.83 16.11
C GLY A 298 -8.79 -12.02 15.01
N LEU A 299 -9.55 -11.39 14.10
CA LEU A 299 -9.05 -10.38 13.15
C LEU A 299 -10.23 -9.57 12.57
N TYR A 300 -10.13 -8.23 12.57
CA TYR A 300 -11.06 -7.35 11.88
C TYR A 300 -10.45 -6.78 10.59
N ASP A 301 -10.96 -7.22 9.44
CA ASP A 301 -10.54 -6.76 8.09
C ASP A 301 -11.66 -6.05 7.32
N GLY A 302 -12.64 -5.50 8.05
CA GLY A 302 -13.97 -5.14 7.52
C GLY A 302 -15.06 -6.12 7.97
N ARG A 303 -14.66 -7.33 8.35
CA ARG A 303 -15.50 -8.38 8.96
C ARG A 303 -14.82 -8.86 10.24
N ILE A 304 -15.59 -9.27 11.26
CA ILE A 304 -15.05 -9.89 12.47
C ILE A 304 -14.76 -11.37 12.15
N ARG A 305 -13.50 -11.75 12.00
CA ARG A 305 -13.09 -13.15 11.76
C ARG A 305 -12.77 -13.84 13.08
N VAL A 306 -13.31 -15.03 13.29
CA VAL A 306 -13.15 -15.82 14.52
C VAL A 306 -12.77 -17.25 14.17
N ALA A 307 -11.63 -17.70 14.67
CA ALA A 307 -11.26 -19.11 14.71
C ALA A 307 -11.91 -19.80 15.91
N VAL A 308 -12.75 -20.82 15.70
CA VAL A 308 -13.30 -21.66 16.79
C VAL A 308 -13.28 -23.13 16.40
N SER A 309 -13.00 -24.02 17.35
CA SER A 309 -13.06 -25.48 17.20
C SER A 309 -14.23 -26.07 17.98
N ASP A 310 -14.44 -25.58 19.22
CA ASP A 310 -15.63 -25.87 20.02
C ASP A 310 -16.04 -24.62 20.80
N TYR A 311 -17.15 -24.01 20.40
CA TYR A 311 -17.69 -22.84 21.08
C TYR A 311 -17.96 -23.09 22.57
N ALA A 312 -18.37 -24.30 22.96
CA ALA A 312 -18.81 -24.57 24.33
C ALA A 312 -17.64 -24.50 25.34
N SER A 313 -16.47 -25.06 24.98
CA SER A 313 -15.26 -24.98 25.81
C SER A 313 -14.46 -23.68 25.61
N GLU A 314 -14.57 -23.03 24.43
CA GLU A 314 -13.83 -21.79 24.12
C GLU A 314 -14.59 -20.49 24.46
N ARG A 315 -15.81 -20.58 25.01
CA ARG A 315 -16.73 -19.43 25.20
C ARG A 315 -16.11 -18.25 25.95
N GLU A 316 -15.39 -18.49 27.04
CA GLU A 316 -14.91 -17.42 27.91
C GLU A 316 -13.83 -16.56 27.24
N SER A 317 -12.82 -17.18 26.62
CA SER A 317 -11.81 -16.49 25.82
C SER A 317 -12.44 -15.86 24.57
N LEU A 318 -13.37 -16.54 23.91
CA LEU A 318 -14.09 -15.99 22.76
C LEU A 318 -14.86 -14.72 23.11
N ARG A 319 -15.54 -14.63 24.27
CA ARG A 319 -16.20 -13.40 24.71
C ARG A 319 -15.23 -12.22 24.85
N ALA A 320 -13.96 -12.46 25.18
CA ALA A 320 -12.93 -11.42 25.19
C ALA A 320 -12.55 -10.98 23.76
N SER A 321 -12.22 -11.93 22.87
CA SER A 321 -11.94 -11.64 21.46
C SER A 321 -13.11 -10.91 20.77
N LEU A 322 -14.36 -11.31 20.99
CA LEU A 322 -15.53 -10.64 20.39
C LEU A 322 -15.64 -9.16 20.80
N ARG A 323 -15.29 -8.80 22.04
CA ARG A 323 -15.22 -7.40 22.49
C ARG A 323 -14.06 -6.64 21.84
N HIS A 324 -12.91 -7.29 21.71
CA HIS A 324 -11.72 -6.74 21.04
C HIS A 324 -12.01 -6.44 19.55
N GLU A 325 -12.47 -7.44 18.79
CA GLU A 325 -12.77 -7.29 17.36
C GLU A 325 -13.94 -6.34 17.08
N HIS A 326 -14.95 -6.31 17.96
CA HIS A 326 -16.04 -5.36 17.80
C HIS A 326 -15.61 -3.91 18.10
N ALA A 327 -14.66 -3.68 19.01
CA ALA A 327 -14.07 -2.36 19.22
C ALA A 327 -13.36 -1.86 17.95
N HIS A 328 -12.56 -2.69 17.28
CA HIS A 328 -11.97 -2.36 15.97
C HIS A 328 -13.05 -2.09 14.91
N ALA A 329 -14.08 -2.96 14.84
CA ALA A 329 -15.18 -2.81 13.89
C ALA A 329 -15.94 -1.49 14.07
N ALA A 330 -16.14 -1.04 15.32
CA ALA A 330 -16.79 0.22 15.63
C ALA A 330 -15.87 1.43 15.38
N LEU A 331 -14.60 1.37 15.82
CA LEU A 331 -13.62 2.46 15.63
C LEU A 331 -13.37 2.75 14.14
N HIS A 332 -13.25 1.72 13.30
CA HIS A 332 -13.09 1.88 11.85
C HIS A 332 -14.28 2.62 11.19
N ARG A 333 -15.50 2.45 11.71
CA ARG A 333 -16.71 3.11 11.19
C ARG A 333 -16.78 4.61 11.51
N VAL A 334 -15.96 5.12 12.43
CA VAL A 334 -15.82 6.56 12.70
C VAL A 334 -15.04 7.28 11.60
N GLY A 335 -14.42 6.55 10.65
CA GLY A 335 -13.82 7.09 9.43
C GLY A 335 -12.52 7.89 9.60
N ALA A 336 -12.10 8.19 10.83
CA ALA A 336 -10.81 8.81 11.11
C ALA A 336 -9.68 7.77 11.12
N ARG A 337 -8.54 8.08 10.49
CA ARG A 337 -7.32 7.27 10.60
C ARG A 337 -6.76 7.39 12.02
N LEU A 338 -6.77 6.29 12.77
CA LEU A 338 -6.21 6.18 14.11
C LEU A 338 -4.80 5.56 14.07
N PRO A 339 -3.87 5.95 14.96
CA PRO A 339 -2.62 5.22 15.13
C PRO A 339 -2.85 3.87 15.84
N THR A 340 -1.98 2.89 15.57
CA THR A 340 -2.10 1.51 16.06
C THR A 340 -2.27 1.43 17.58
N TRP A 341 -1.45 2.13 18.36
CA TRP A 341 -1.57 2.13 19.83
C TRP A 341 -2.92 2.64 20.37
N ILE A 342 -3.66 3.47 19.62
CA ILE A 342 -5.02 3.88 20.00
C ILE A 342 -6.01 2.77 19.72
N GLN A 343 -5.90 2.10 18.57
CA GLN A 343 -6.79 0.99 18.20
C GLN A 343 -6.61 -0.18 19.17
N GLU A 344 -5.39 -0.67 19.34
CA GLU A 344 -5.07 -1.77 20.27
C GLU A 344 -5.26 -1.39 21.74
N GLY A 345 -5.01 -0.13 22.11
CA GLY A 345 -5.16 0.34 23.49
C GLY A 345 -6.63 0.45 23.90
N LEU A 346 -7.50 0.89 23.00
CA LEU A 346 -8.94 0.94 23.22
C LEU A 346 -9.59 -0.45 23.11
N ALA A 347 -9.18 -1.28 22.16
CA ALA A 347 -9.69 -2.65 22.01
C ALA A 347 -9.41 -3.51 23.25
N GLN A 348 -8.18 -3.48 23.78
CA GLN A 348 -7.81 -4.19 25.01
C GLN A 348 -8.57 -3.72 26.27
N ILE A 349 -9.06 -2.46 26.30
CA ILE A 349 -9.91 -1.97 27.40
C ILE A 349 -11.29 -2.62 27.37
N VAL A 350 -11.92 -2.76 26.19
CA VAL A 350 -13.23 -3.43 26.08
C VAL A 350 -13.09 -4.96 26.17
N GLU A 351 -11.98 -5.52 25.68
CA GLU A 351 -11.57 -6.91 25.94
C GLU A 351 -11.53 -7.21 27.46
N GLY A 352 -11.14 -6.23 28.28
CA GLY A 352 -11.07 -6.34 29.75
C GLY A 352 -9.70 -6.79 30.26
N ARG A 353 -8.62 -6.37 29.59
CA ARG A 353 -7.24 -6.82 29.89
C ARG A 353 -6.69 -6.25 31.20
N ASP A 354 -5.79 -7.00 31.82
CA ASP A 354 -5.15 -6.62 33.09
C ASP A 354 -4.14 -5.46 32.91
N ILE A 355 -4.66 -4.25 33.09
CA ILE A 355 -3.94 -2.98 33.12
C ILE A 355 -2.82 -2.98 34.18
N ALA A 356 -3.01 -3.65 35.32
CA ALA A 356 -2.01 -3.68 36.40
C ALA A 356 -0.84 -4.59 36.04
N ALA A 357 -1.09 -5.78 35.47
CA ALA A 357 -0.05 -6.67 34.98
C ALA A 357 0.74 -6.07 33.79
N ALA A 358 0.06 -5.37 32.87
CA ALA A 358 0.74 -4.61 31.81
C ALA A 358 1.66 -3.52 32.41
N ARG A 359 1.15 -2.71 33.34
CA ARG A 359 1.93 -1.67 34.05
C ARG A 359 3.11 -2.24 34.84
N LEU A 360 2.99 -3.44 35.39
CA LEU A 360 4.11 -4.13 36.06
C LEU A 360 5.21 -4.50 35.05
N ARG A 361 4.88 -5.18 33.95
CA ARG A 361 5.85 -5.53 32.90
C ARG A 361 6.59 -4.32 32.33
N LEU A 362 5.88 -3.21 32.11
CA LEU A 362 6.51 -1.95 31.67
C LEU A 362 7.53 -1.42 32.68
N ARG A 363 7.26 -1.48 34.00
CA ARG A 363 8.19 -1.07 35.07
C ARG A 363 9.37 -2.02 35.23
N GLU A 364 9.17 -3.31 35.05
CA GLU A 364 10.24 -4.30 35.12
C GLU A 364 11.21 -4.16 33.94
N SER A 365 10.70 -3.80 32.76
CA SER A 365 11.50 -3.58 31.55
C SER A 365 12.53 -2.44 31.66
N ARG A 366 13.52 -2.40 30.75
CA ARG A 366 14.51 -1.32 30.70
C ARG A 366 13.98 -0.16 29.85
N PRO A 367 14.03 1.12 30.30
CA PRO A 367 13.59 2.26 29.49
C PRO A 367 14.31 2.40 28.14
N SER A 368 15.53 1.87 28.01
CA SER A 368 16.26 1.79 26.73
C SER A 368 15.70 0.77 25.72
N LEU A 369 14.62 0.06 26.08
CA LEU A 369 13.87 -0.88 25.23
C LEU A 369 12.43 -0.39 25.00
N TRP A 370 12.09 0.81 25.46
CA TRP A 370 10.78 1.40 25.21
C TRP A 370 10.68 1.90 23.77
N LEU A 371 9.50 1.73 23.19
CA LEU A 371 9.26 2.08 21.80
C LEU A 371 9.14 3.59 21.62
N ASP A 372 9.69 4.07 20.51
CA ASP A 372 9.53 5.45 20.06
C ASP A 372 8.04 5.73 19.77
N PRO A 373 7.51 6.92 20.12
CA PRO A 373 6.15 7.33 19.77
C PRO A 373 5.77 7.17 18.29
N VAL A 374 6.71 7.25 17.35
CA VAL A 374 6.48 6.99 15.92
C VAL A 374 6.25 5.48 15.67
N ALA A 375 7.05 4.61 16.29
CA ALA A 375 6.88 3.15 16.17
C ALA A 375 5.55 2.67 16.77
N LEU A 376 5.08 3.28 17.86
CA LEU A 376 3.76 3.01 18.45
C LEU A 376 2.60 3.47 17.54
N GLN A 377 2.83 4.44 16.65
CA GLN A 377 1.84 4.91 15.67
C GLN A 377 1.87 4.15 14.33
N ALA A 378 2.97 3.45 14.04
CA ALA A 378 3.19 2.66 12.83
C ALA A 378 2.46 1.31 12.87
N ASP A 379 2.41 0.62 11.72
CA ASP A 379 1.88 -0.74 11.62
C ASP A 379 2.81 -1.76 12.32
N TRP A 380 2.20 -2.74 12.99
CA TRP A 380 2.86 -3.81 13.76
C TRP A 380 2.75 -5.18 13.09
N THR A 381 1.98 -5.34 12.00
CA THR A 381 1.80 -6.64 11.29
C THR A 381 3.11 -7.28 10.81
N SER A 382 4.12 -6.45 10.52
CA SER A 382 5.45 -6.89 10.07
C SER A 382 6.42 -7.26 11.20
N TRP A 383 6.04 -7.07 12.47
CA TRP A 383 6.95 -7.24 13.61
C TRP A 383 7.01 -8.70 14.06
N THR A 384 8.21 -9.27 14.07
CA THR A 384 8.42 -10.69 14.43
C THR A 384 8.98 -10.89 15.84
N GLU A 385 9.44 -9.84 16.52
CA GLU A 385 10.01 -9.94 17.86
C GLU A 385 8.93 -9.87 18.94
N VAL A 386 8.66 -11.01 19.59
CA VAL A 386 7.59 -11.15 20.60
C VAL A 386 7.71 -10.14 21.76
N SER A 387 8.94 -9.80 22.17
CA SER A 387 9.23 -8.77 23.18
C SER A 387 8.79 -7.37 22.72
N GLN A 388 9.08 -7.01 21.48
CA GLN A 388 8.72 -5.74 20.86
C GLN A 388 7.19 -5.59 20.75
N VAL A 389 6.51 -6.65 20.27
CA VAL A 389 5.05 -6.68 20.16
C VAL A 389 4.40 -6.59 21.55
N THR A 390 4.85 -7.37 22.53
CA THR A 390 4.32 -7.34 23.90
C THR A 390 4.48 -5.95 24.53
N MET A 391 5.63 -5.31 24.35
CA MET A 391 5.90 -3.93 24.79
C MET A 391 4.91 -2.93 24.18
N ALA A 392 4.56 -3.08 22.90
CA ALA A 392 3.62 -2.20 22.21
C ALA A 392 2.19 -2.31 22.75
N TYR A 393 1.68 -3.54 22.88
CA TYR A 393 0.33 -3.80 23.42
C TYR A 393 0.20 -3.39 24.89
N ASP A 394 1.21 -3.69 25.73
CA ASP A 394 1.25 -3.26 27.13
C ASP A 394 1.29 -1.73 27.26
N THR A 395 2.07 -1.05 26.41
CA THR A 395 2.13 0.42 26.37
C THR A 395 0.77 0.99 25.96
N ALA A 396 0.20 0.50 24.85
CA ALA A 396 -1.10 0.94 24.33
C ALA A 396 -2.23 0.86 25.36
N LEU A 397 -2.38 -0.30 26.02
CA LEU A 397 -3.34 -0.51 27.10
C LEU A 397 -3.07 0.42 28.30
N SER A 398 -1.82 0.51 28.72
CA SER A 398 -1.43 1.29 29.90
C SER A 398 -1.62 2.81 29.72
N VAL A 399 -1.37 3.33 28.51
CA VAL A 399 -1.60 4.73 28.12
C VAL A 399 -3.10 5.01 28.04
N CYS A 400 -3.87 4.19 27.33
CA CYS A 400 -5.32 4.40 27.21
C CYS A 400 -6.02 4.29 28.57
N ALA A 401 -5.61 3.36 29.43
CA ALA A 401 -6.10 3.31 30.81
C ALA A 401 -5.79 4.59 31.60
N TRP A 402 -4.57 5.12 31.47
CA TRP A 402 -4.19 6.38 32.12
C TRP A 402 -5.00 7.57 31.57
N LEU A 403 -5.30 7.60 30.27
CA LEU A 403 -6.12 8.64 29.66
C LEU A 403 -7.57 8.67 30.21
N ALA A 404 -8.14 7.53 30.59
CA ALA A 404 -9.43 7.46 31.28
C ALA A 404 -9.34 7.83 32.77
N GLU A 405 -8.26 7.44 33.44
CA GLU A 405 -8.01 7.72 34.87
C GLU A 405 -7.79 9.22 35.14
N ASP A 406 -6.93 9.87 34.35
CA ASP A 406 -6.42 11.23 34.61
C ASP A 406 -7.33 12.33 34.01
N PHE A 407 -7.94 12.06 32.84
CA PHE A 407 -8.84 13.00 32.14
C PHE A 407 -10.34 12.64 32.32
N GLY A 408 -10.62 11.72 33.23
CA GLY A 408 -11.94 11.30 33.73
C GLY A 408 -12.69 10.35 32.80
N GLY A 409 -13.35 9.33 33.36
CA GLY A 409 -13.83 8.12 32.66
C GLY A 409 -14.79 8.26 31.46
N ASN A 410 -15.25 9.45 31.10
CA ASN A 410 -15.92 9.71 29.81
C ASN A 410 -14.94 10.18 28.70
N ALA A 411 -13.63 10.26 28.96
CA ALA A 411 -12.66 10.83 28.03
C ALA A 411 -12.56 10.09 26.69
N HIS A 412 -12.61 8.75 26.71
CA HIS A 412 -12.64 7.94 25.47
C HIS A 412 -13.89 8.23 24.64
N ARG A 413 -15.08 8.29 25.24
CA ARG A 413 -16.32 8.69 24.55
C ARG A 413 -16.21 10.10 23.96
N ARG A 414 -15.68 11.09 24.71
CA ARG A 414 -15.44 12.46 24.19
C ARG A 414 -14.47 12.48 23.00
N PHE A 415 -13.39 11.72 23.09
CA PHE A 415 -12.38 11.59 22.03
C PHE A 415 -12.99 10.97 20.77
N VAL A 416 -13.61 9.80 20.91
CA VAL A 416 -14.18 9.04 19.81
C VAL A 416 -15.29 9.81 19.10
N GLN A 417 -16.20 10.45 19.84
CA GLN A 417 -17.26 11.30 19.25
C GLN A 417 -16.73 12.56 18.55
N ALA A 418 -15.51 13.00 18.83
CA ALA A 418 -14.89 14.14 18.17
C ALA A 418 -14.09 13.77 16.91
N LEU A 419 -13.80 12.48 16.65
CA LEU A 419 -12.94 12.01 15.56
C LEU A 419 -13.43 12.43 14.17
N GLU A 420 -14.72 12.20 13.87
CA GLU A 420 -15.30 12.51 12.55
C GLU A 420 -15.20 14.01 12.21
N SER A 421 -15.42 14.88 13.21
CA SER A 421 -15.49 16.33 13.01
C SER A 421 -14.15 17.07 13.18
N ARG A 422 -13.13 16.44 13.75
CA ARG A 422 -11.83 17.08 14.08
C ARG A 422 -10.59 16.32 13.59
N GLY A 423 -10.75 15.10 13.08
CA GLY A 423 -9.63 14.16 12.85
C GLY A 423 -8.95 13.74 14.16
N PHE A 424 -7.98 12.83 14.06
CA PHE A 424 -7.33 12.21 15.23
C PHE A 424 -6.77 13.22 16.24
N GLU A 425 -5.77 14.01 15.86
CA GLU A 425 -5.05 14.92 16.77
C GLU A 425 -5.95 16.07 17.27
N GLY A 426 -6.90 16.53 16.46
CA GLY A 426 -7.88 17.55 16.84
C GLY A 426 -8.92 17.03 17.85
N ALA A 427 -9.35 15.78 17.71
CA ALA A 427 -10.20 15.09 18.68
C ALA A 427 -9.44 14.80 19.98
N PHE A 428 -8.20 14.32 19.87
CA PHE A 428 -7.33 13.99 21.00
C PHE A 428 -7.10 15.21 21.90
N ARG A 429 -6.66 16.34 21.32
CA ARG A 429 -6.54 17.61 22.05
C ARG A 429 -7.87 18.11 22.62
N SER A 430 -8.98 17.89 21.93
CA SER A 430 -10.31 18.28 22.43
C SER A 430 -10.83 17.43 23.60
N ALA A 431 -10.30 16.22 23.80
CA ALA A 431 -10.73 15.30 24.85
C ALA A 431 -9.78 15.25 26.06
N PHE A 432 -8.48 15.39 25.82
CA PHE A 432 -7.40 15.25 26.82
C PHE A 432 -6.60 16.55 27.03
N GLY A 433 -6.80 17.61 26.24
CA GLY A 433 -6.11 18.90 26.39
C GLY A 433 -4.63 18.92 25.96
N ILE A 434 -4.01 17.75 25.78
CA ILE A 434 -2.61 17.56 25.35
C ILE A 434 -2.52 16.90 23.97
N SER A 435 -1.33 16.84 23.37
CA SER A 435 -1.09 16.13 22.10
C SER A 435 -0.93 14.62 22.29
N ALA A 436 -1.14 13.83 21.22
CA ALA A 436 -0.92 12.38 21.29
C ALA A 436 0.54 12.00 21.63
N ALA A 437 1.51 12.71 21.06
CA ALA A 437 2.93 12.50 21.35
C ALA A 437 3.31 12.90 22.79
N GLU A 438 2.71 13.97 23.31
CA GLU A 438 2.89 14.40 24.70
C GLU A 438 2.25 13.43 25.70
N ALA A 439 1.10 12.84 25.37
CA ALA A 439 0.46 11.81 26.18
C ALA A 439 1.36 10.58 26.33
N LEU A 440 1.92 10.08 25.22
CA LEU A 440 2.88 8.96 25.23
C LEU A 440 4.12 9.29 26.08
N LYS A 441 4.70 10.49 25.93
CA LYS A 441 5.86 10.91 26.72
C LYS A 441 5.54 11.01 28.23
N ARG A 442 4.47 11.73 28.61
CA ARG A 442 4.05 11.89 30.02
C ARG A 442 3.75 10.54 30.67
N HIS A 443 3.16 9.62 29.91
CA HIS A 443 2.91 8.26 30.38
C HIS A 443 4.21 7.47 30.64
N GLN A 444 5.17 7.51 29.71
CA GLN A 444 6.50 6.92 29.92
C GLN A 444 7.19 7.50 31.17
N GLU A 445 7.12 8.81 31.36
CA GLU A 445 7.62 9.48 32.58
C GLU A 445 6.92 8.90 33.85
N LEU A 446 5.59 8.87 33.89
CA LEU A 446 4.79 8.32 35.00
C LEU A 446 5.01 6.82 35.28
N ILE A 447 5.35 6.03 34.26
CA ILE A 447 5.73 4.63 34.44
C ILE A 447 7.13 4.52 35.07
N SER A 448 8.08 5.39 34.68
CA SER A 448 9.44 5.36 35.21
C SER A 448 9.55 5.86 36.66
N GLU A 449 8.72 6.84 37.05
CA GLU A 449 8.66 7.37 38.43
C GLU A 449 8.07 6.38 39.45
N ARG A 450 7.28 5.40 39.01
CA ARG A 450 6.56 4.44 39.87
C ARG A 450 7.20 3.05 39.88
N ARG A 451 8.52 2.98 39.68
CA ARG A 451 9.32 1.77 39.57
C ARG A 451 9.78 1.22 40.92
#